data_AF-A0A6J7S3R4-F1
#
_entry.id   AF-A0A6J7S3R4-F1
#
_cell.length_a   1.000
_cell.length_b   1.000
_cell.length_c   1.000
_cell.angle_alpha   90.00
_cell.angle_beta   90.00
_cell.angle_gamma   90.00
#
_symmetry.space_group_name_H-M   'P 1'
#
loop_
_entity.id
_entity.type
_entity.pdbx_description
1 polymer ?
#
loop_
_entity_poly.entity_id
_entity_poly.type
_entity_poly.pdbx_seq_one_letter_code
_entity_poly.pdbx_strand_id
1 'polypeptide(L)' 'MKAANLPPSMVIIQRINLGLFALFGDLQARGNWRQIAEELWPFVSGPPSTPMGEKIAEWQNAAATQQA' A
#
# COMPACT_ATOMS: atom_id res chain seq x y z
N MET A 1 6.66 -22.35 -20.09
CA MET A 1 6.10 -21.30 -19.21
C MET A 1 6.93 -20.04 -19.36
N LYS A 2 6.32 -18.87 -19.60
CA LYS A 2 7.06 -17.60 -19.59
C LYS A 2 7.36 -17.25 -18.13
N ALA A 3 8.62 -17.32 -17.72
CA ALA A 3 9.06 -16.84 -16.43
C ALA A 3 9.26 -15.33 -16.51
N ALA A 4 8.70 -14.58 -15.56
CA ALA A 4 9.08 -13.18 -15.38
C ALA A 4 10.51 -13.16 -14.81
N ASN A 5 11.40 -12.33 -15.38
CA ASN A 5 12.76 -12.12 -14.89
C ASN A 5 12.75 -11.25 -13.62
N LEU A 6 12.06 -11.70 -12.57
CA LEU A 6 11.98 -11.02 -11.28
C LEU A 6 13.01 -11.61 -10.30
N PRO A 7 13.70 -10.77 -9.50
CA PRO A 7 14.55 -11.25 -8.42
C PRO A 7 13.77 -12.16 -7.45
N PRO A 8 14.36 -13.24 -6.90
CA PRO A 8 13.68 -14.15 -5.99
C PRO A 8 13.04 -13.46 -4.79
N SER A 9 13.68 -12.41 -4.25
CA SER A 9 13.17 -11.59 -3.14
C SER A 9 11.86 -10.86 -3.48
N MET A 10 11.61 -10.60 -4.75
CA MET A 10 10.43 -9.85 -5.22
C MET A 10 9.26 -10.76 -5.62
N VAL A 11 9.50 -12.07 -5.74
CA VAL A 11 8.48 -13.03 -6.20
C VAL A 11 7.28 -13.09 -5.24
N ILE A 12 7.51 -13.04 -3.94
CA ILE A 12 6.42 -13.06 -2.95
C ILE A 12 5.58 -11.80 -3.07
N ILE A 13 6.20 -10.62 -3.13
CA ILE A 13 5.51 -9.34 -3.28
C ILE A 13 4.68 -9.32 -4.58
N GLN A 14 5.26 -9.80 -5.69
CA GLN A 14 4.55 -9.88 -6.97
C GLN A 14 3.31 -10.78 -6.90
N ARG A 15 3.41 -11.92 -6.20
CA ARG A 15 2.28 -12.85 -6.02
C ARG A 15 1.18 -12.26 -5.15
N ILE A 16 1.53 -11.58 -4.06
CA ILE A 16 0.56 -10.90 -3.20
C ILE A 16 -0.19 -9.82 -3.98
N ASN A 17 0.54 -8.98 -4.75
CA ASN A 17 -0.09 -7.92 -5.53
C ASN A 17 -1.07 -8.47 -6.57
N LEU A 18 -0.69 -9.50 -7.32
CA LEU A 18 -1.57 -10.11 -8.32
C LEU A 18 -2.81 -10.75 -7.68
N GLY A 19 -2.65 -11.44 -6.55
CA GLY A 19 -3.78 -12.01 -5.81
C GLY A 19 -4.72 -10.93 -5.27
N LEU A 20 -4.17 -9.84 -4.74
CA LEU A 20 -4.95 -8.72 -4.23
C LEU A 20 -5.72 -8.00 -5.35
N PHE A 21 -5.10 -7.80 -6.51
CA PHE A 21 -5.78 -7.22 -7.67
C PHE A 21 -6.92 -8.10 -8.18
N ALA A 22 -6.74 -9.42 -8.19
CA ALA A 22 -7.82 -10.34 -8.54
C ALA A 22 -9.00 -10.22 -7.58
N LEU A 23 -8.74 -10.16 -6.26
CA LEU A 23 -9.77 -9.96 -5.24
C LEU A 23 -10.48 -8.61 -5.39
N PHE A 24 -9.74 -7.53 -5.66
CA PHE A 24 -10.34 -6.21 -5.91
C PHE A 24 -11.23 -6.21 -7.15
N GLY A 25 -10.84 -6.93 -8.21
CA GLY A 25 -11.67 -7.11 -9.39
C GLY A 25 -12.97 -7.86 -9.08
N ASP A 26 -12.87 -8.96 -8.32
CA ASP A 26 -14.02 -9.79 -7.93
C ASP A 26 -15.02 -9.02 -7.04
N LEU A 27 -14.51 -8.25 -6.08
CA LEU A 27 -15.32 -7.39 -5.21
C LEU A 27 -15.83 -6.11 -5.89
N GLN A 28 -15.46 -5.87 -7.15
CA GLN A 28 -15.70 -4.62 -7.86
C GLN A 28 -15.28 -3.38 -7.04
N ALA A 29 -14.16 -3.50 -6.32
CA ALA A 29 -13.69 -2.46 -5.43
C ALA A 29 -13.46 -1.16 -6.23
N ARG A 30 -13.83 -0.03 -5.63
CA ARG A 30 -13.64 1.30 -6.21
C ARG A 30 -12.87 2.17 -5.23
N GLY A 31 -11.97 2.97 -5.76
CA GLY A 31 -11.17 3.90 -4.99
C GLY A 31 -10.20 4.64 -5.88
N ASN A 32 -9.64 5.73 -5.37
CA ASN A 32 -8.55 6.42 -6.05
C ASN A 32 -7.25 5.65 -5.82
N TRP A 33 -7.02 4.60 -6.62
CA TRP A 33 -5.87 3.71 -6.49
C TRP A 33 -4.53 4.42 -6.54
N ARG A 34 -4.48 5.56 -7.25
CA ARG A 34 -3.29 6.40 -7.32
C ARG A 34 -2.97 7.01 -5.97
N GLN A 35 -3.94 7.68 -5.36
CA GLN A 35 -3.75 8.29 -4.04
C GLN A 35 -3.45 7.25 -2.96
N ILE A 36 -4.15 6.10 -2.99
CA ILE A 36 -3.89 4.99 -2.06
C ILE A 36 -2.46 4.48 -2.18
N ALA A 37 -1.94 4.37 -3.42
CA ALA A 37 -0.54 3.97 -3.63
C ALA A 37 0.43 5.02 -3.09
N GLU A 38 0.19 6.31 -3.33
CA GLU A 38 1.06 7.40 -2.87
C GLU A 38 1.10 7.53 -1.34
N GLU A 39 -0.01 7.19 -0.67
CA GLU A 39 -0.10 7.07 0.79
C GLU A 39 0.73 5.90 1.34
N LEU A 40 0.75 4.75 0.66
CA LEU A 40 1.45 3.54 1.13
C LEU A 40 2.97 3.61 0.90
N TRP A 41 3.40 4.21 -0.19
CA TRP A 41 4.81 4.18 -0.61
C TRP A 41 5.66 5.21 0.17
N PRO A 42 6.62 4.78 1.00
CA PRO A 42 7.39 5.70 1.84
C PRO A 42 8.22 6.71 1.03
N PHE A 43 8.65 6.33 -0.17
CA PHE A 43 9.43 7.21 -1.05
C PHE A 43 8.59 8.29 -1.74
N VAL A 44 7.26 8.15 -1.77
CA VAL A 44 6.37 9.23 -2.25
C VAL A 44 5.89 10.07 -1.09
N SER A 45 5.56 9.44 0.05
CA SER A 45 5.04 10.12 1.25
C SER A 45 3.86 11.05 0.91
N GLY A 46 2.91 10.55 0.12
CA GLY A 46 1.70 11.29 -0.22
C GLY A 46 0.83 11.59 1.01
N PRO A 47 -0.02 12.63 0.96
CA PRO A 47 -0.94 12.92 2.06
C PRO A 47 -1.95 11.78 2.25
N PRO A 48 -2.48 11.59 3.48
CA PRO A 48 -3.52 10.60 3.72
C PRO A 48 -4.75 10.91 2.88
N SER A 49 -5.23 9.88 2.18
CA SER A 49 -6.39 9.89 1.29
C SER A 49 -7.48 8.92 1.73
N THR A 50 -7.14 8.04 2.69
CA THR A 50 -8.05 7.05 3.27
C THR A 50 -8.25 7.27 4.77
N PRO A 51 -9.37 6.80 5.36
CA PRO A 51 -9.54 6.80 6.81
C PRO A 51 -8.46 6.01 7.56
N MET A 52 -7.80 5.06 6.89
CA MET A 52 -6.67 4.31 7.48
C MET A 52 -5.42 5.19 7.51
N GLY A 53 -5.12 5.91 6.42
CA GLY A 53 -4.01 6.86 6.35
C GLY A 53 -4.09 7.96 7.40
N GLU A 54 -5.29 8.51 7.60
CA GLU A 54 -5.54 9.51 8.66
C GLU A 54 -5.18 8.95 10.04
N LYS A 55 -5.67 7.75 10.38
CA LYS A 55 -5.36 7.09 11.66
C LYS A 55 -3.88 6.74 11.82
N ILE A 56 -3.21 6.35 10.73
CA ILE A 56 -1.77 6.09 10.75
C ILE A 56 -1.02 7.38 11.06
N ALA A 57 -1.38 8.50 10.43
CA ALA A 57 -0.76 9.80 10.68
C ALA A 57 -0.99 10.27 12.12
N GLU A 58 -2.21 10.11 12.65
CA GLU A 58 -2.52 10.37 14.06
C GLU A 58 -1.64 9.55 15.01
N TRP A 59 -1.51 8.25 14.77
CA TRP A 59 -0.66 7.36 15.55
C TRP A 59 0.82 7.77 15.49
N GLN A 60 1.33 8.11 14.30
CA GLN A 60 2.71 8.58 14.13
C GLN A 60 2.99 9.86 14.91
N ASN A 61 2.06 10.82 14.89
CA ASN A 61 2.18 12.08 15.64
C ASN A 61 2.14 11.86 17.16
N ALA A 62 1.26 10.97 17.62
CA ALA A 62 1.19 10.59 19.04
C ALA A 62 2.46 9.87 19.50
N ALA A 63 3.01 8.98 18.68
CA ALA A 63 4.26 8.28 18.96
C ALA A 63 5.47 9.23 19.00
N ALA A 64 5.53 10.21 18.10
CA ALA A 64 6.58 11.23 18.09
C ALA A 64 6.54 12.11 19.36
N THR A 65 5.34 12.41 19.85
CA THR A 65 5.15 13.19 21.09
C THR A 65 5.60 12.44 22.34
N GLN A 66 5.56 11.10 22.33
CA GLN A 66 6.03 10.26 23.46
C GLN A 66 7.56 10.09 23.49
N GLN A 67 8.25 10.39 22.39
CA GLN A 67 9.71 10.25 22.27
C GLN A 67 10.47 11.57 22.51
N ALA A 68 9.76 12.69 22.69
CA ALA A 68 10.29 14.02 22.98
C ALA A 68 10.18 14.36 24.47
#